data_AF-A0A847PP92-F1
#
_entry.id   AF-A0A847PP92-F1
#
_cell.length_a   1.000
_cell.length_b   1.000
_cell.length_c   1.000
_cell.angle_alpha   90.00
_cell.angle_beta   90.00
_cell.angle_gamma   90.00
#
_symmetry.space_group_name_H-M   'P 1'
#
loop_
_entity.id
_entity.type
_entity.pdbx_description
1 polymer ?
#
loop_
_entity_poly.entity_id
_entity_poly.type
_entity_poly.pdbx_seq_one_letter_code
_entity_poly.pdbx_strand_id
1 'polypeptide(L)'
;MSKFYVESKEELQILITNAAGKLGTSEAVVEKDYWVSFILDYLFNQNRWKDAFTFKGGTSLSKCYGLIERFSEDIDLILDWRVLGYSKDEPWASRSNTQQDKFNKEVNLKTENFLKDVFIKELEKDFKKLYKVEIRFFLDAEDSKSIRVEYPIAFSSAYLTQTIKMEIGSFAAWTPAIETEIEPIISKMYPKLFKGKSCIRTVSPERTFWEKATILHHEANRPKALYMPVRHARHYYDLYEMSNTYVKDLAFSNRELLKKVTKFKMKFYPRGWARYEDVLDGKLRLVPDNFRFAEIEKDYDAMKEMIYGETPSFDEIMKSLTNLENEINM
;
A
#
# COMPACT_ATOMS: atom_id res chain seq x y z
N MET A 1 3.36 -21.81 -12.72
CA MET A 1 3.71 -21.98 -11.29
C MET A 1 4.56 -20.80 -10.87
N SER A 2 4.32 -20.27 -9.66
CA SER A 2 5.06 -19.14 -9.11
C SER A 2 6.58 -19.31 -9.19
N LYS A 3 7.29 -18.18 -9.40
CA LYS A 3 8.76 -18.13 -9.42
C LYS A 3 9.38 -18.35 -8.04
N PHE A 4 8.59 -18.18 -6.99
CA PHE A 4 9.03 -18.24 -5.59
C PHE A 4 8.65 -19.54 -4.87
N TYR A 5 7.95 -20.45 -5.54
CA TYR A 5 7.42 -21.66 -4.89
C TYR A 5 8.51 -22.60 -4.39
N VAL A 6 8.55 -22.80 -3.07
CA VAL A 6 9.28 -23.86 -2.39
C VAL A 6 8.27 -24.95 -1.97
N GLU A 7 8.47 -26.18 -2.45
CA GLU A 7 7.51 -27.27 -2.25
C GLU A 7 7.59 -27.89 -0.84
N SER A 8 8.79 -28.05 -0.28
CA SER A 8 8.96 -28.57 1.08
C SER A 8 8.78 -27.48 2.12
N LYS A 9 7.89 -27.73 3.08
CA LYS A 9 7.68 -26.83 4.22
C LYS A 9 8.92 -26.74 5.10
N GLU A 10 9.60 -27.87 5.32
CA GLU A 10 10.81 -27.97 6.11
C GLU A 10 11.95 -27.20 5.46
N GLU A 11 12.11 -27.32 4.14
CA GLU A 11 13.10 -26.54 3.38
C GLU A 11 12.82 -25.04 3.48
N LEU A 12 11.56 -24.62 3.29
CA LEU A 12 11.17 -23.22 3.42
C LEU A 12 11.49 -22.68 4.83
N GLN A 13 11.20 -23.44 5.88
CA GLN A 13 11.53 -23.06 7.27
C GLN A 13 13.03 -22.88 7.48
N ILE A 14 13.86 -23.81 6.97
CA ILE A 14 15.32 -23.71 7.06
C ILE A 14 15.84 -22.46 6.34
N LEU A 15 15.31 -22.16 5.14
CA LEU A 15 15.67 -20.96 4.39
C LEU A 15 15.30 -19.69 5.16
N ILE A 16 14.10 -19.66 5.76
CA ILE A 16 13.63 -18.53 6.57
C ILE A 16 14.53 -18.33 7.81
N THR A 17 14.80 -19.37 8.59
CA THR A 17 15.64 -19.26 9.80
C THR A 17 17.05 -18.77 9.47
N ASN A 18 17.66 -19.33 8.44
CA ASN A 18 19.00 -18.90 8.03
C ASN A 18 19.00 -17.45 7.50
N ALA A 19 17.94 -17.05 6.80
CA ALA A 19 17.80 -15.71 6.28
C ALA A 19 17.64 -14.67 7.39
N ALA A 20 16.75 -14.95 8.35
CA ALA A 20 16.53 -14.14 9.53
C ALA A 20 17.81 -13.94 10.34
N GLY A 21 18.55 -15.04 10.60
CA GLY A 21 19.80 -15.00 11.36
C GLY A 21 20.90 -14.15 10.71
N LYS A 22 21.05 -14.16 9.38
CA LYS A 22 22.05 -13.30 8.70
C LYS A 22 21.63 -11.84 8.62
N LEU A 23 20.33 -11.55 8.58
CA LEU A 23 19.81 -10.19 8.50
C LEU A 23 19.63 -9.54 9.87
N GLY A 24 19.72 -10.32 10.96
CA GLY A 24 19.46 -9.82 12.31
C GLY A 24 17.99 -9.42 12.50
N THR A 25 17.06 -10.08 11.80
CA THR A 25 15.61 -9.83 11.91
C THR A 25 14.88 -11.10 12.37
N SER A 26 13.60 -11.00 12.69
CA SER A 26 12.79 -12.16 13.11
C SER A 26 12.43 -13.08 11.94
N GLU A 27 12.32 -14.37 12.22
CA GLU A 27 11.85 -15.37 11.25
C GLU A 27 10.43 -15.06 10.77
N ALA A 28 9.57 -14.53 11.64
CA ALA A 28 8.21 -14.15 11.28
C ALA A 28 8.16 -13.02 10.22
N VAL A 29 9.09 -12.06 10.26
CA VAL A 29 9.23 -11.02 9.23
C VAL A 29 9.61 -11.64 7.89
N VAL A 30 10.61 -12.52 7.88
CA VAL A 30 11.09 -13.17 6.65
C VAL A 30 10.04 -14.12 6.08
N GLU A 31 9.33 -14.87 6.92
CA GLU A 31 8.20 -15.71 6.51
C GLU A 31 7.10 -14.88 5.86
N LYS A 32 6.71 -13.77 6.48
CA LYS A 32 5.64 -12.92 5.96
C LYS A 32 6.05 -12.24 4.65
N ASP A 33 7.29 -11.77 4.54
CA ASP A 33 7.85 -11.24 3.28
C ASP A 33 7.78 -12.26 2.14
N TYR A 34 8.09 -13.53 2.42
CA TYR A 34 7.98 -14.62 1.46
C TYR A 34 6.55 -14.78 0.97
N TRP A 35 5.57 -14.90 1.88
CA TRP A 35 4.17 -15.10 1.50
C TRP A 35 3.58 -13.90 0.76
N VAL A 36 3.91 -12.67 1.15
CA VAL A 36 3.53 -11.46 0.41
C VAL A 36 4.08 -11.52 -1.02
N SER A 37 5.37 -11.84 -1.18
CA SER A 37 6.01 -11.92 -2.50
C SER A 37 5.41 -13.04 -3.36
N PHE A 38 5.09 -14.19 -2.74
CA PHE A 38 4.45 -15.33 -3.39
C PHE A 38 3.05 -14.97 -3.94
N ILE A 39 2.23 -14.31 -3.12
CA ILE A 39 0.89 -13.89 -3.50
C ILE A 39 0.97 -12.83 -4.62
N LEU A 40 1.86 -11.84 -4.50
CA LEU A 40 2.08 -10.85 -5.55
C LEU A 40 2.51 -11.48 -6.88
N ASP A 41 3.45 -12.42 -6.87
CA ASP A 41 3.86 -13.12 -8.08
C ASP A 41 2.69 -13.87 -8.73
N TYR A 42 1.88 -14.60 -7.96
CA TYR A 42 0.68 -15.23 -8.48
C TYR A 42 -0.31 -14.21 -9.07
N LEU A 43 -0.61 -13.12 -8.35
CA LEU A 43 -1.59 -12.11 -8.75
C LEU A 43 -1.22 -11.44 -10.09
N PHE A 44 0.06 -11.16 -10.32
CA PHE A 44 0.50 -10.43 -11.52
C PHE A 44 0.98 -11.34 -12.66
N ASN A 45 1.25 -12.63 -12.41
CA ASN A 45 1.79 -13.51 -13.44
C ASN A 45 0.92 -14.73 -13.78
N GLN A 46 0.00 -15.15 -12.91
CA GLN A 46 -0.80 -16.38 -13.10
C GLN A 46 -2.31 -16.14 -13.03
N ASN A 47 -2.74 -15.19 -12.20
CA ASN A 47 -4.16 -14.89 -12.01
C ASN A 47 -4.80 -14.34 -13.29
N ARG A 48 -6.05 -14.72 -13.56
CA ARG A 48 -6.77 -14.29 -14.78
C ARG A 48 -7.05 -12.78 -14.86
N TRP A 49 -6.99 -12.06 -13.73
CA TRP A 49 -7.15 -10.61 -13.66
C TRP A 49 -5.81 -9.87 -13.45
N LYS A 50 -4.68 -10.51 -13.74
CA LYS A 50 -3.34 -9.89 -13.62
C LYS A 50 -3.23 -8.49 -14.23
N ASP A 51 -3.92 -8.24 -15.34
CA ASP A 51 -3.90 -6.96 -16.04
C ASP A 51 -4.89 -5.92 -15.49
N ALA A 52 -5.77 -6.33 -14.58
CA ALA A 52 -6.75 -5.47 -13.93
C ALA A 52 -6.29 -4.94 -12.56
N PHE A 53 -5.14 -5.40 -12.06
CA PHE A 53 -4.59 -4.94 -10.80
C PHE A 53 -3.42 -3.97 -10.99
N THR A 54 -3.23 -3.10 -10.00
CA THR A 54 -2.01 -2.30 -9.85
C THR A 54 -1.65 -2.23 -8.37
N PHE A 55 -0.42 -2.60 -8.05
CA PHE A 55 0.10 -2.62 -6.68
C PHE A 55 0.48 -1.22 -6.19
N LYS A 56 0.19 -0.89 -4.95
CA LYS A 56 0.48 0.43 -4.38
C LYS A 56 0.81 0.37 -2.89
N GLY A 57 0.84 1.54 -2.24
CA GLY A 57 0.92 1.65 -0.80
C GLY A 57 2.33 1.49 -0.24
N GLY A 58 2.43 1.35 1.08
CA GLY A 58 3.73 1.28 1.77
C GLY A 58 4.57 0.08 1.33
N THR A 59 3.92 -1.07 1.09
CA THR A 59 4.62 -2.28 0.66
C THR A 59 5.19 -2.15 -0.75
N SER A 60 4.57 -1.37 -1.63
CA SER A 60 5.19 -1.03 -2.92
C SER A 60 6.43 -0.16 -2.77
N LEU A 61 6.41 0.83 -1.86
CA LEU A 61 7.57 1.69 -1.58
C LEU A 61 8.78 0.88 -1.10
N SER A 62 8.58 -0.06 -0.17
CA SER A 62 9.69 -0.88 0.34
C SER A 62 10.11 -1.96 -0.66
N LYS A 63 9.17 -2.74 -1.19
CA LYS A 63 9.48 -3.94 -1.98
C LYS A 63 9.86 -3.66 -3.43
N CYS A 64 9.27 -2.63 -4.05
CA CYS A 64 9.50 -2.32 -5.47
C CYS A 64 10.60 -1.28 -5.68
N TYR A 65 10.75 -0.36 -4.73
CA TYR A 65 11.57 0.83 -4.92
C TYR A 65 12.66 1.01 -3.86
N GLY A 66 12.57 0.29 -2.72
CA GLY A 66 13.51 0.46 -1.61
C GLY A 66 13.50 1.88 -1.03
N LEU A 67 12.35 2.56 -1.06
CA LEU A 67 12.22 3.98 -0.68
C LEU A 67 11.85 4.23 0.78
N ILE A 68 11.49 3.17 1.52
CA ILE A 68 11.20 3.27 2.94
C ILE A 68 11.87 2.12 3.68
N GLU A 69 12.48 2.41 4.81
CA GLU A 69 13.14 1.42 5.67
C GLU A 69 12.23 0.94 6.80
N ARG A 70 10.96 0.69 6.53
CA ARG A 70 10.06 0.08 7.52
C ARG A 70 9.34 -1.13 6.97
N PHE A 71 9.00 -2.05 7.86
CA PHE A 71 8.16 -3.18 7.49
C PHE A 71 6.77 -2.72 7.05
N SER A 72 6.26 -3.40 6.04
CA SER A 72 4.91 -3.21 5.53
C SER A 72 4.41 -4.56 5.04
N GLU A 73 3.41 -5.09 5.71
CA GLU A 73 2.92 -6.46 5.51
C GLU A 73 1.68 -6.57 4.62
N ASP A 74 1.03 -5.43 4.33
CA ASP A 74 -0.25 -5.39 3.62
C ASP A 74 -0.03 -5.42 2.11
N ILE A 75 -1.00 -5.95 1.36
CA ILE A 75 -1.03 -5.90 -0.10
C ILE A 75 -2.12 -4.91 -0.51
N ASP A 76 -1.73 -3.68 -0.86
CA ASP A 76 -2.67 -2.68 -1.37
C ASP A 76 -2.75 -2.75 -2.90
N LEU A 77 -3.95 -3.06 -3.42
CA LEU A 77 -4.21 -3.16 -4.85
C LEU A 77 -5.25 -2.12 -5.28
N ILE A 78 -5.10 -1.66 -6.51
CA ILE A 78 -6.13 -0.96 -7.26
C ILE A 78 -6.76 -1.99 -8.20
N LEU A 79 -8.09 -2.09 -8.21
CA LEU A 79 -8.84 -2.86 -9.19
C LEU A 79 -9.35 -1.92 -10.30
N ASP A 80 -9.12 -2.32 -11.55
CA ASP A 80 -9.74 -1.71 -12.71
C ASP A 80 -11.27 -1.94 -12.67
N TRP A 81 -12.03 -0.86 -12.49
CA TRP A 81 -13.48 -0.87 -12.41
C TRP A 81 -14.17 -1.45 -13.65
N ARG A 82 -13.46 -1.59 -14.79
CA ARG A 82 -14.00 -2.28 -15.97
C ARG A 82 -14.30 -3.75 -15.71
N VAL A 83 -13.60 -4.37 -14.74
CA VAL A 83 -13.93 -5.72 -14.24
C VAL A 83 -15.32 -5.77 -13.59
N LEU A 84 -15.80 -4.64 -13.06
CA LEU A 84 -17.12 -4.51 -12.43
C LEU A 84 -18.22 -4.11 -13.45
N GLY A 85 -17.88 -4.04 -14.75
CA GLY A 85 -18.80 -3.70 -15.83
C GLY A 85 -18.94 -2.21 -16.13
N TYR A 86 -18.10 -1.35 -15.56
CA TYR A 86 -18.10 0.08 -15.86
C TYR A 86 -17.26 0.41 -17.11
N SER A 87 -17.62 1.46 -17.84
CA SER A 87 -16.76 1.94 -18.92
C SER A 87 -15.55 2.72 -18.38
N LYS A 88 -14.56 2.97 -19.24
CA LYS A 88 -13.29 3.65 -18.86
C LYS A 88 -13.53 5.00 -18.16
N ASP A 89 -14.43 5.82 -18.69
CA ASP A 89 -14.61 7.21 -18.24
C ASP A 89 -15.88 7.41 -17.40
N GLU A 90 -16.69 6.37 -17.22
CA GLU A 90 -17.95 6.44 -16.47
C GLU A 90 -17.78 6.88 -15.01
N PRO A 91 -16.78 6.40 -14.25
CA PRO A 91 -16.52 6.93 -12.91
C PRO A 91 -16.19 8.43 -12.90
N TRP A 92 -15.68 8.97 -14.01
CA TRP A 92 -15.35 10.38 -14.19
C TRP A 92 -16.49 11.25 -14.68
N ALA A 93 -17.64 10.68 -15.08
CA ALA A 93 -18.80 11.44 -15.52
C ALA A 93 -19.23 12.51 -14.50
N SER A 94 -19.69 13.66 -15.00
CA SER A 94 -20.15 14.76 -14.16
C SER A 94 -21.40 14.33 -13.38
N ARG A 95 -21.38 14.53 -12.06
CA ARG A 95 -22.43 14.15 -11.12
C ARG A 95 -22.50 15.20 -10.02
N SER A 96 -23.69 15.43 -9.46
CA SER A 96 -23.79 16.17 -8.19
C SER A 96 -23.12 15.39 -7.07
N ASN A 97 -22.79 16.05 -5.95
CA ASN A 97 -22.15 15.39 -4.80
C ASN A 97 -22.96 14.17 -4.30
N THR A 98 -24.29 14.30 -4.22
CA THR A 98 -25.18 13.20 -3.81
C THR A 98 -25.19 12.05 -4.81
N GLN A 99 -25.19 12.36 -6.12
CA GLN A 99 -25.12 11.34 -7.16
C GLN A 99 -23.75 10.63 -7.18
N GLN A 100 -22.67 11.38 -6.94
CA GLN A 100 -21.32 10.82 -6.86
C GLN A 100 -21.17 9.91 -5.64
N ASP A 101 -21.70 10.30 -4.47
CA ASP A 101 -21.73 9.43 -3.28
C ASP A 101 -22.52 8.14 -3.53
N LYS A 102 -23.70 8.24 -4.17
CA LYS A 102 -24.49 7.07 -4.55
C LYS A 102 -23.72 6.15 -5.49
N PHE A 103 -23.06 6.71 -6.50
CA PHE A 103 -22.21 5.96 -7.43
C PHE A 103 -21.05 5.28 -6.69
N ASN A 104 -20.38 5.98 -5.77
CA ASN A 104 -19.26 5.42 -5.01
C ASN A 104 -19.72 4.23 -4.14
N LYS A 105 -20.90 4.32 -3.52
CA LYS A 105 -21.49 3.22 -2.74
C LYS A 105 -21.82 2.01 -3.62
N GLU A 106 -22.38 2.23 -4.81
CA GLU A 106 -22.69 1.15 -5.75
C GLU A 106 -21.44 0.41 -6.22
N VAL A 107 -20.40 1.14 -6.62
CA VAL A 107 -19.12 0.55 -7.05
C VAL A 107 -18.48 -0.25 -5.90
N ASN A 108 -18.54 0.25 -4.67
CA ASN A 108 -18.06 -0.50 -3.49
C ASN A 108 -18.83 -1.81 -3.30
N LEU A 109 -20.16 -1.78 -3.40
CA LEU A 109 -20.99 -2.98 -3.29
C LEU A 109 -20.68 -3.99 -4.42
N LYS A 110 -20.51 -3.53 -5.66
CA LYS A 110 -20.10 -4.40 -6.77
C LYS A 110 -18.72 -4.99 -6.56
N THR A 111 -17.80 -4.22 -5.98
CA THR A 111 -16.45 -4.70 -5.64
C THR A 111 -16.54 -5.81 -4.60
N GLU A 112 -17.27 -5.60 -3.50
CA GLU A 112 -17.48 -6.61 -2.45
C GLU A 112 -18.07 -7.91 -3.03
N ASN A 113 -19.12 -7.81 -3.84
CA ASN A 113 -19.73 -8.97 -4.49
C ASN A 113 -18.74 -9.67 -5.43
N PHE A 114 -17.96 -8.92 -6.22
CA PHE A 114 -16.92 -9.49 -7.06
C PHE A 114 -15.86 -10.23 -6.25
N LEU A 115 -15.39 -9.64 -5.13
CA LEU A 115 -14.39 -10.26 -4.27
C LEU A 115 -14.91 -11.58 -3.67
N LYS A 116 -16.10 -11.55 -3.09
CA LYS A 116 -16.74 -12.69 -2.43
C LYS A 116 -17.11 -13.80 -3.40
N ASP A 117 -17.82 -13.46 -4.46
CA ASP A 117 -18.50 -14.45 -5.29
C ASP A 117 -17.64 -14.96 -6.44
N VAL A 118 -16.59 -14.23 -6.78
CA VAL A 118 -15.78 -14.50 -7.98
C VAL A 118 -14.29 -14.59 -7.66
N PHE A 119 -13.70 -13.57 -7.04
CA PHE A 119 -12.25 -13.49 -6.87
C PHE A 119 -11.70 -14.51 -5.88
N ILE A 120 -12.24 -14.58 -4.65
CA ILE A 120 -11.82 -15.52 -3.61
C ILE A 120 -11.91 -16.97 -4.10
N LYS A 121 -13.03 -17.33 -4.76
CA LYS A 121 -13.22 -18.70 -5.29
C LYS A 121 -12.18 -19.07 -6.34
N GLU A 122 -11.76 -18.11 -7.17
CA GLU A 122 -10.69 -18.34 -8.14
C GLU A 122 -9.33 -18.51 -7.45
N LEU A 123 -9.03 -17.69 -6.42
CA LEU A 123 -7.81 -17.83 -5.63
C LEU A 123 -7.73 -19.23 -5.00
N GLU A 124 -8.77 -19.67 -4.30
CA GLU A 124 -8.80 -20.98 -3.64
C GLU A 124 -8.62 -22.12 -4.65
N LYS A 125 -9.33 -22.05 -5.79
CA LYS A 125 -9.23 -23.03 -6.87
C LYS A 125 -7.81 -23.09 -7.44
N ASP A 126 -7.23 -21.94 -7.77
CA ASP A 126 -5.91 -21.86 -8.38
C ASP A 126 -4.83 -22.30 -7.39
N PHE A 127 -4.88 -21.87 -6.13
CA PHE A 127 -3.91 -22.29 -5.13
C PHE A 127 -3.97 -23.79 -4.88
N LYS A 128 -5.16 -24.37 -4.76
CA LYS A 128 -5.34 -25.83 -4.63
C LYS A 128 -4.83 -26.61 -5.84
N LYS A 129 -4.94 -26.04 -7.04
CA LYS A 129 -4.52 -26.70 -8.30
C LYS A 129 -3.03 -26.55 -8.58
N LEU A 130 -2.48 -25.36 -8.35
CA LEU A 130 -1.13 -24.97 -8.77
C LEU A 130 -0.09 -25.26 -7.69
N TYR A 131 -0.49 -25.31 -6.43
CA TYR A 131 0.42 -25.39 -5.28
C TYR A 131 -0.06 -26.44 -4.28
N LYS A 132 0.87 -27.20 -3.71
CA LYS A 132 0.57 -28.15 -2.63
C LYS A 132 0.59 -27.46 -1.26
N VAL A 133 -0.06 -26.30 -1.17
CA VAL A 133 -0.11 -25.50 0.05
C VAL A 133 -1.54 -25.07 0.34
N GLU A 134 -1.94 -25.21 1.60
CA GLU A 134 -3.23 -24.74 2.08
C GLU A 134 -3.13 -23.25 2.43
N ILE A 135 -3.84 -22.43 1.68
CA ILE A 135 -4.01 -21.00 1.96
C ILE A 135 -5.51 -20.72 1.95
N ARG A 136 -5.99 -20.04 2.98
CA ARG A 136 -7.40 -19.64 3.09
C ARG A 136 -7.55 -18.15 2.79
N PHE A 137 -8.61 -17.83 2.06
CA PHE A 137 -8.94 -16.47 1.66
C PHE A 137 -10.36 -16.15 2.13
N PHE A 138 -10.55 -15.06 2.85
CA PHE A 138 -11.87 -14.62 3.29
C PHE A 138 -11.96 -13.11 3.37
N LEU A 139 -13.15 -12.54 3.27
CA LEU A 139 -13.35 -11.11 3.45
C LEU A 139 -13.00 -10.71 4.89
N ASP A 140 -12.38 -9.55 5.03
CA ASP A 140 -12.19 -8.91 6.32
C ASP A 140 -13.55 -8.50 6.90
N ALA A 141 -13.76 -8.78 8.20
CA ALA A 141 -15.03 -8.52 8.88
C ALA A 141 -15.30 -7.01 9.10
N GLU A 142 -14.25 -6.19 9.17
CA GLU A 142 -14.34 -4.74 9.40
C GLU A 142 -14.25 -3.94 8.10
N ASP A 143 -13.72 -4.54 7.03
CA ASP A 143 -13.56 -3.89 5.72
C ASP A 143 -13.85 -4.87 4.58
N SER A 144 -15.08 -4.82 4.05
CA SER A 144 -15.53 -5.73 2.99
C SER A 144 -14.81 -5.59 1.64
N LYS A 145 -13.90 -4.62 1.49
CA LYS A 145 -13.00 -4.46 0.33
C LYS A 145 -11.62 -5.07 0.56
N SER A 146 -11.42 -5.72 1.70
CA SER A 146 -10.18 -6.35 2.08
C SER A 146 -10.37 -7.85 2.19
N ILE A 147 -9.35 -8.59 1.77
CA ILE A 147 -9.26 -10.04 1.88
C ILE A 147 -8.18 -10.37 2.89
N ARG A 148 -8.50 -11.21 3.87
CA ARG A 148 -7.53 -11.84 4.76
C ARG A 148 -6.99 -13.09 4.09
N VAL A 149 -5.66 -13.18 4.06
CA VAL A 149 -4.94 -14.35 3.56
C VAL A 149 -4.29 -15.04 4.74
N GLU A 150 -4.76 -16.23 5.04
CA GLU A 150 -4.17 -17.14 6.03
C GLU A 150 -3.26 -18.11 5.30
N TYR A 151 -1.97 -17.95 5.50
CA TYR A 151 -0.91 -18.81 4.98
C TYR A 151 -0.43 -19.78 6.08
N PRO A 152 0.29 -20.87 5.74
CA PRO A 152 0.88 -21.75 6.76
C PRO A 152 1.94 -21.00 7.57
N ILE A 153 1.66 -20.81 8.86
CA ILE A 153 2.56 -20.12 9.79
C ILE A 153 3.50 -21.16 10.40
N ALA A 154 4.80 -20.90 10.31
CA ALA A 154 5.83 -21.63 11.02
C ALA A 154 6.40 -20.82 12.19
N PHE A 155 6.37 -19.49 12.12
CA PHE A 155 6.98 -18.61 13.11
C PHE A 155 5.95 -17.62 13.66
N SER A 156 5.78 -17.60 14.98
CA SER A 156 4.88 -16.65 15.64
C SER A 156 5.60 -15.36 16.03
N SER A 157 4.85 -14.27 16.07
CA SER A 157 5.32 -12.98 16.55
C SER A 157 4.21 -12.33 17.38
N ALA A 158 4.57 -11.68 18.49
CA ALA A 158 3.62 -10.89 19.28
C ALA A 158 3.24 -9.57 18.59
N TYR A 159 4.03 -9.17 17.59
CA TYR A 159 3.91 -7.88 16.91
C TYR A 159 3.20 -7.97 15.55
N LEU A 160 3.43 -9.05 14.80
CA LEU A 160 2.88 -9.20 13.45
C LEU A 160 1.52 -9.91 13.47
N THR A 161 0.60 -9.44 12.62
CA THR A 161 -0.62 -10.20 12.36
C THR A 161 -0.28 -11.53 11.69
N GLN A 162 -0.99 -12.57 12.08
CA GLN A 162 -0.90 -13.92 11.52
C GLN A 162 -1.56 -14.07 10.14
N THR A 163 -2.09 -12.98 9.61
CA THR A 163 -2.70 -12.91 8.27
C THR A 163 -2.10 -11.75 7.48
N ILE A 164 -2.06 -11.90 6.16
CA ILE A 164 -1.83 -10.77 5.25
C ILE A 164 -3.18 -10.12 4.96
N LYS A 165 -3.26 -8.81 5.09
CA LYS A 165 -4.41 -8.03 4.62
C LYS A 165 -4.15 -7.64 3.17
N MET A 166 -5.02 -8.06 2.26
CA MET A 166 -5.02 -7.64 0.86
C MET A 166 -6.18 -6.67 0.63
N GLU A 167 -5.89 -5.37 0.64
CA GLU A 167 -6.88 -4.30 0.46
C GLU A 167 -7.05 -3.98 -1.03
N ILE A 168 -8.28 -4.02 -1.54
CA ILE A 168 -8.57 -3.82 -2.96
C ILE A 168 -9.42 -2.56 -3.12
N GLY A 169 -8.74 -1.47 -3.50
CA GLY A 169 -9.36 -0.19 -3.81
C GLY A 169 -10.10 -0.22 -5.16
N SER A 170 -11.38 0.11 -5.13
CA SER A 170 -12.27 0.23 -6.30
C SER A 170 -12.18 1.58 -7.02
N PHE A 171 -11.57 2.56 -6.36
CA PHE A 171 -11.29 3.88 -6.91
C PHE A 171 -9.81 4.16 -6.79
N ALA A 172 -9.08 4.04 -7.89
CA ALA A 172 -7.86 4.80 -8.08
C ALA A 172 -7.60 4.97 -9.56
N ALA A 173 -7.07 6.13 -9.92
CA ALA A 173 -6.38 6.23 -11.19
C ALA A 173 -5.10 5.39 -11.07
N TRP A 174 -5.12 4.19 -11.62
CA TRP A 174 -3.99 3.29 -11.90
C TRP A 174 -2.87 3.89 -12.77
N THR A 175 -2.83 5.21 -12.97
CA THR A 175 -1.82 5.87 -13.82
C THR A 175 -1.18 7.08 -13.11
N PRO A 176 0.13 7.30 -13.31
CA PRO A 176 1.06 6.43 -14.03
C PRO A 176 1.38 5.16 -13.22
N ALA A 177 1.28 4.01 -13.89
CA ALA A 177 1.76 2.73 -13.39
C ALA A 177 3.01 2.34 -14.16
N ILE A 178 3.94 1.69 -13.48
CA ILE A 178 5.19 1.19 -14.01
C ILE A 178 5.33 -0.28 -13.67
N GLU A 179 5.98 -1.03 -14.56
CA GLU A 179 6.36 -2.41 -14.29
C GLU A 179 7.67 -2.39 -13.49
N THR A 180 7.74 -3.18 -12.43
CA THR A 180 8.92 -3.32 -11.57
C THR A 180 9.18 -4.79 -11.27
N GLU A 181 10.40 -5.09 -10.83
CA GLU A 181 10.79 -6.41 -10.40
C GLU A 181 10.80 -6.52 -8.88
N ILE A 182 10.17 -7.57 -8.35
CA ILE A 182 10.24 -7.94 -6.94
C ILE A 182 10.92 -9.29 -6.76
N GLU A 183 11.46 -9.50 -5.57
CA GLU A 183 11.86 -10.82 -5.07
C GLU A 183 11.73 -10.87 -3.55
N PRO A 184 11.42 -12.05 -2.96
CA PRO A 184 11.43 -12.22 -1.53
C PRO A 184 12.86 -12.11 -0.98
N ILE A 185 12.97 -11.76 0.29
CA ILE A 185 14.24 -11.67 1.02
C ILE A 185 15.05 -12.97 0.87
N ILE A 186 14.41 -14.12 1.02
CA ILE A 186 15.08 -15.42 0.88
C ILE A 186 15.63 -15.66 -0.54
N SER A 187 15.03 -15.07 -1.57
CA SER A 187 15.55 -15.15 -2.95
C SER A 187 16.86 -14.41 -3.14
N LYS A 188 16.99 -13.22 -2.53
CA LYS A 188 18.24 -12.45 -2.55
C LYS A 188 19.41 -13.23 -1.96
N MET A 189 19.12 -14.05 -0.94
CA MET A 189 20.12 -14.83 -0.22
C MET A 189 20.47 -16.15 -0.88
N TYR A 190 19.49 -16.75 -1.58
CA TYR A 190 19.63 -18.04 -2.24
C TYR A 190 19.22 -17.96 -3.71
N PRO A 191 19.85 -17.11 -4.54
CA PRO A 191 19.40 -16.82 -5.91
C PRO A 191 19.39 -18.05 -6.82
N LYS A 192 20.17 -19.10 -6.48
CA LYS A 192 20.21 -20.37 -7.22
C LYS A 192 18.97 -21.26 -7.00
N LEU A 193 18.22 -21.04 -5.92
CA LEU A 193 17.04 -21.85 -5.59
C LEU A 193 15.75 -21.32 -6.24
N PHE A 194 15.73 -20.05 -6.64
CA PHE A 194 14.54 -19.39 -7.17
C PHE A 194 14.63 -19.14 -8.67
N LYS A 195 13.48 -19.07 -9.35
CA LYS A 195 13.40 -18.90 -10.82
C LYS A 195 13.60 -17.46 -11.29
N GLY A 196 14.31 -16.64 -10.49
CA GLY A 196 14.51 -15.21 -10.70
C GLY A 196 13.41 -14.32 -10.12
N LYS A 197 13.47 -13.03 -10.48
CA LYS A 197 12.55 -11.99 -10.00
C LYS A 197 11.17 -12.06 -10.67
N SER A 198 10.16 -11.54 -10.00
CA SER A 198 8.79 -11.43 -10.52
C SER A 198 8.50 -10.01 -11.02
N CYS A 199 7.87 -9.89 -12.18
CA CYS A 199 7.46 -8.58 -12.72
C CYS A 199 6.05 -8.28 -12.21
N ILE A 200 5.85 -7.09 -11.64
CA ILE A 200 4.55 -6.62 -11.17
C ILE A 200 4.30 -5.19 -11.62
N ARG A 201 3.02 -4.89 -11.88
CA ARG A 201 2.57 -3.53 -12.16
C ARG A 201 2.32 -2.78 -10.86
N THR A 202 2.93 -1.63 -10.70
CA THR A 202 2.81 -0.80 -9.50
C THR A 202 2.55 0.67 -9.83
N VAL A 203 1.92 1.39 -8.92
CA VAL A 203 1.82 2.85 -8.98
C VAL A 203 3.22 3.45 -8.89
N SER A 204 3.52 4.40 -9.78
CA SER A 204 4.79 5.13 -9.79
C SER A 204 5.09 5.82 -8.44
N PRO A 205 6.37 5.92 -8.03
CA PRO A 205 6.72 6.48 -6.73
C PRO A 205 6.35 7.97 -6.62
N GLU A 206 6.43 8.76 -7.69
CA GLU A 206 6.00 10.16 -7.70
C GLU A 206 4.48 10.32 -7.54
N ARG A 207 3.69 9.36 -8.02
CA ARG A 207 2.24 9.34 -7.75
C ARG A 207 1.99 9.06 -6.27
N THR A 208 2.68 8.07 -5.70
CA THR A 208 2.56 7.76 -4.27
C THR A 208 3.02 8.95 -3.41
N PHE A 209 4.05 9.69 -3.83
CA PHE A 209 4.50 10.91 -3.17
C PHE A 209 3.36 11.91 -3.00
N TRP A 210 2.67 12.24 -4.11
CA TRP A 210 1.54 13.16 -4.09
C TRP A 210 0.31 12.59 -3.36
N GLU A 211 0.11 11.26 -3.38
CA GLU A 211 -0.93 10.62 -2.57
C GLU A 211 -0.65 10.77 -1.07
N LYS A 212 0.60 10.63 -0.62
CA LYS A 212 0.99 10.86 0.77
C LYS A 212 0.86 12.34 1.13
N ALA A 213 1.32 13.25 0.28
CA ALA A 213 1.19 14.69 0.50
C ALA A 213 -0.28 15.12 0.65
N THR A 214 -1.19 14.60 -0.18
CA THR A 214 -2.62 14.90 -0.05
C THR A 214 -3.29 14.21 1.15
N ILE A 215 -2.78 13.08 1.62
CA ILE A 215 -3.19 12.49 2.91
C ILE A 215 -2.76 13.40 4.07
N LEU A 216 -1.52 13.90 4.06
CA LEU A 216 -1.07 14.81 5.11
C LEU A 216 -1.84 16.13 5.08
N HIS A 217 -2.19 16.66 3.90
CA HIS A 217 -3.05 17.85 3.78
C HIS A 217 -4.45 17.62 4.34
N HIS A 218 -5.04 16.46 4.07
CA HIS A 218 -6.28 16.07 4.71
C HIS A 218 -6.10 16.12 6.23
N GLU A 219 -5.14 15.40 6.79
CA GLU A 219 -4.93 15.34 8.25
C GLU A 219 -4.57 16.70 8.89
N ALA A 220 -3.78 17.53 8.22
CA ALA A 220 -3.42 18.88 8.69
C ALA A 220 -4.63 19.80 8.83
N ASN A 221 -5.70 19.57 8.07
CA ASN A 221 -6.95 20.31 8.17
C ASN A 221 -8.00 19.60 9.05
N ARG A 222 -7.66 18.50 9.74
CA ARG A 222 -8.59 17.78 10.60
C ARG A 222 -9.08 18.66 11.77
N PRO A 223 -10.39 18.89 11.90
CA PRO A 223 -10.96 19.69 12.99
C PRO A 223 -10.56 19.17 14.38
N LYS A 224 -10.22 20.08 15.30
CA LYS A 224 -9.79 19.74 16.68
C LYS A 224 -10.74 18.79 17.43
N ALA A 225 -12.03 18.85 17.14
CA ALA A 225 -13.04 17.99 17.76
C ALA A 225 -12.97 16.51 17.32
N LEU A 226 -12.27 16.19 16.23
CA LEU A 226 -12.09 14.82 15.75
C LEU A 226 -10.75 14.26 16.25
N TYR A 227 -10.73 12.98 16.60
CA TYR A 227 -9.50 12.28 17.01
C TYR A 227 -8.56 12.06 15.81
N MET A 228 -7.25 11.97 16.07
CA MET A 228 -6.28 11.49 15.09
C MET A 228 -6.37 9.97 14.94
N PRO A 229 -6.52 9.44 13.72
CA PRO A 229 -6.55 7.99 13.56
C PRO A 229 -5.18 7.40 13.88
N VAL A 230 -5.17 6.20 14.47
CA VAL A 230 -3.95 5.43 14.73
C VAL A 230 -3.35 4.88 13.44
N ARG A 231 -2.06 4.57 13.44
CA ARG A 231 -1.26 4.10 12.29
C ARG A 231 -1.22 5.11 11.13
N HIS A 232 -1.37 6.40 11.42
CA HIS A 232 -1.24 7.47 10.42
C HIS A 232 0.14 8.13 10.45
N ALA A 233 0.91 8.01 11.53
CA ALA A 233 2.30 8.48 11.61
C ALA A 233 3.18 7.93 10.48
N ARG A 234 2.89 6.72 9.99
CA ARG A 234 3.56 6.12 8.82
C ARG A 234 3.49 6.98 7.57
N HIS A 235 2.45 7.79 7.39
CA HIS A 235 2.36 8.67 6.24
C HIS A 235 3.34 9.85 6.30
N TYR A 236 3.62 10.34 7.51
CA TYR A 236 4.63 11.38 7.75
C TYR A 236 6.03 10.81 7.50
N TYR A 237 6.31 9.63 8.08
CA TYR A 237 7.56 8.91 7.85
C TYR A 237 7.78 8.57 6.36
N ASP A 238 6.79 7.94 5.71
CA ASP A 238 6.91 7.55 4.29
C ASP A 238 7.22 8.78 3.42
N LEU A 239 6.54 9.92 3.64
CA LEU A 239 6.79 11.12 2.83
C LEU A 239 8.14 11.76 3.14
N TYR A 240 8.57 11.76 4.40
CA TYR A 240 9.91 12.18 4.81
C TYR A 240 10.98 11.37 4.08
N GLU A 241 10.92 10.04 4.16
CA GLU A 241 11.84 9.13 3.47
C GLU A 241 11.88 9.41 1.97
N MET A 242 10.71 9.45 1.33
CA MET A 242 10.61 9.71 -0.11
C MET A 242 11.19 11.08 -0.50
N SER A 243 11.02 12.11 0.34
CA SER A 243 11.55 13.45 0.09
C SER A 243 13.08 13.54 0.14
N ASN A 244 13.73 12.57 0.78
CA ASN A 244 15.20 12.45 0.87
C ASN A 244 15.79 11.60 -0.27
N THR A 245 14.98 11.26 -1.29
CA THR A 245 15.41 10.44 -2.43
C THR A 245 15.16 11.16 -3.76
N TYR A 246 15.62 10.55 -4.86
CA TYR A 246 15.37 11.01 -6.24
C TYR A 246 13.87 11.20 -6.58
N VAL A 247 12.96 10.60 -5.80
CA VAL A 247 11.52 10.69 -6.03
C VAL A 247 10.99 12.10 -5.82
N LYS A 248 11.62 12.91 -4.96
CA LYS A 248 11.28 14.33 -4.79
C LYS A 248 11.40 15.06 -6.13
N ASP A 249 12.53 14.93 -6.80
CA ASP A 249 12.77 15.60 -8.08
C ASP A 249 11.82 15.10 -9.17
N LEU A 250 11.55 13.79 -9.22
CA LEU A 250 10.55 13.21 -10.12
C LEU A 250 9.15 13.81 -9.88
N ALA A 251 8.72 13.89 -8.62
CA ALA A 251 7.43 14.46 -8.25
C ALA A 251 7.33 15.94 -8.65
N PHE A 252 8.37 16.73 -8.39
CA PHE A 252 8.41 18.16 -8.68
C PHE A 252 8.47 18.43 -10.19
N SER A 253 9.11 17.57 -10.97
CA SER A 253 9.12 17.68 -12.43
C SER A 253 7.74 17.46 -13.07
N ASN A 254 6.81 16.81 -12.36
CA ASN A 254 5.46 16.48 -12.84
C ASN A 254 4.36 16.98 -11.89
N ARG A 255 4.34 18.29 -11.62
CA ARG A 255 3.29 18.92 -10.77
C ARG A 255 1.86 18.75 -11.28
N GLU A 256 1.65 18.46 -12.56
CA GLU A 256 0.32 18.11 -13.07
C GLU A 256 -0.23 16.84 -12.42
N LEU A 257 0.63 15.94 -11.94
CA LEU A 257 0.23 14.75 -11.21
C LEU A 257 -0.40 15.08 -9.86
N LEU A 258 0.11 16.09 -9.14
CA LEU A 258 -0.51 16.61 -7.92
C LEU A 258 -1.96 17.03 -8.20
N LYS A 259 -2.18 17.84 -9.25
CA LYS A 259 -3.54 18.28 -9.62
C LYS A 259 -4.46 17.10 -9.93
N LYS A 260 -3.97 16.06 -10.60
CA LYS A 260 -4.74 14.84 -10.90
C LYS A 260 -5.08 14.06 -9.62
N VAL A 261 -4.13 13.91 -8.69
CA VAL A 261 -4.36 13.28 -7.38
C VAL A 261 -5.40 14.05 -6.57
N THR A 262 -5.28 15.37 -6.51
CA THR A 262 -6.20 16.24 -5.78
C THR A 262 -7.62 16.17 -6.36
N LYS A 263 -7.78 16.31 -7.68
CA LYS A 263 -9.09 16.17 -8.34
C LYS A 263 -9.71 14.80 -8.12
N PHE A 264 -8.88 13.76 -8.10
CA PHE A 264 -9.33 12.41 -7.78
C PHE A 264 -9.86 12.32 -6.34
N LYS A 265 -9.13 12.85 -5.34
CA LYS A 265 -9.59 12.91 -3.94
C LYS A 265 -10.90 13.69 -3.79
N MET A 266 -11.01 14.86 -4.43
CA MET A 266 -12.24 15.67 -4.42
C MET A 266 -13.46 14.90 -4.92
N LYS A 267 -13.30 14.10 -5.99
CA LYS A 267 -14.41 13.38 -6.62
C LYS A 267 -14.79 12.08 -5.89
N PHE A 268 -13.80 11.28 -5.51
CA PHE A 268 -14.05 9.93 -4.97
C PHE A 268 -14.02 9.87 -3.44
N TYR A 269 -13.40 10.84 -2.79
CA TYR A 269 -13.27 10.91 -1.33
C TYR A 269 -13.62 12.32 -0.81
N PRO A 270 -14.82 12.86 -1.14
CA PRO A 270 -15.18 14.22 -0.77
C PRO A 270 -15.19 14.37 0.74
N ARG A 271 -14.45 15.38 1.23
CA ARG A 271 -14.37 15.70 2.64
C ARG A 271 -14.24 17.21 2.82
N GLY A 272 -15.31 17.86 3.28
CA GLY A 272 -15.35 19.33 3.35
C GLY A 272 -14.25 19.95 4.22
N TRP A 273 -13.86 19.29 5.31
CA TRP A 273 -12.78 19.79 6.15
C TRP A 273 -11.38 19.52 5.59
N ALA A 274 -11.22 18.67 4.57
CA ALA A 274 -9.91 18.38 3.99
C ALA A 274 -9.41 19.48 3.07
N ARG A 275 -10.30 20.37 2.59
CA ARG A 275 -9.99 21.55 1.77
C ARG A 275 -9.08 21.27 0.57
N TYR A 276 -9.34 20.20 -0.16
CA TYR A 276 -8.50 19.80 -1.30
C TYR A 276 -8.35 20.88 -2.37
N GLU A 277 -9.31 21.80 -2.48
CA GLU A 277 -9.23 23.00 -3.33
C GLU A 277 -7.99 23.85 -3.02
N ASP A 278 -7.60 23.98 -1.74
CA ASP A 278 -6.43 24.74 -1.30
C ASP A 278 -5.13 24.19 -1.91
N VAL A 279 -5.06 22.87 -2.15
CA VAL A 279 -3.91 22.24 -2.83
C VAL A 279 -3.77 22.74 -4.27
N LEU A 280 -4.88 23.01 -4.97
CA LEU A 280 -4.85 23.52 -6.34
C LEU A 280 -4.39 24.99 -6.41
N ASP A 281 -4.55 25.72 -5.30
CA ASP A 281 -4.16 27.11 -5.14
C ASP A 281 -2.76 27.29 -4.52
N GLY A 282 -1.97 26.23 -4.42
CA GLY A 282 -0.61 26.30 -3.83
C GLY A 282 -0.60 26.51 -2.32
N LYS A 283 -1.63 26.03 -1.62
CA LYS A 283 -1.76 26.07 -0.16
C LYS A 283 -1.82 24.66 0.42
N LEU A 284 -0.99 23.76 -0.11
CA LEU A 284 -0.86 22.42 0.44
C LEU A 284 -0.30 22.51 1.86
N ARG A 285 -0.73 21.60 2.73
CA ARG A 285 -0.30 21.49 4.13
C ARG A 285 0.22 20.08 4.35
N LEU A 286 1.40 19.93 4.93
CA LEU A 286 1.96 18.66 5.35
C LEU A 286 2.00 18.55 6.87
N VAL A 287 2.18 19.68 7.56
CA VAL A 287 2.31 19.71 9.02
C VAL A 287 1.01 20.21 9.65
N PRO A 288 0.41 19.45 10.59
CA PRO A 288 -0.78 19.87 11.32
C PRO A 288 -0.46 20.96 12.36
N ASP A 289 -1.48 21.53 12.97
CA ASP A 289 -1.29 22.46 14.08
C ASP A 289 -0.73 21.74 15.32
N ASN A 290 0.06 22.44 16.15
CA ASN A 290 0.79 21.89 17.30
C ASN A 290 -0.05 21.05 18.28
N PHE A 291 -1.35 21.33 18.40
CA PHE A 291 -2.23 20.56 19.30
C PHE A 291 -2.36 19.08 18.90
N ARG A 292 -1.93 18.71 17.68
CA ARG A 292 -1.91 17.33 17.17
C ARG A 292 -0.61 16.59 17.43
N PHE A 293 0.48 17.29 17.75
CA PHE A 293 1.81 16.71 17.74
C PHE A 293 1.92 15.53 18.71
N ALA A 294 1.42 15.68 19.94
CA ALA A 294 1.45 14.61 20.93
C ALA A 294 0.67 13.34 20.49
N GLU A 295 -0.43 13.48 19.76
CA GLU A 295 -1.18 12.32 19.23
C GLU A 295 -0.37 11.59 18.14
N ILE A 296 0.29 12.34 17.25
CA ILE A 296 1.04 11.79 16.12
C ILE A 296 2.39 11.23 16.57
N GLU A 297 3.07 11.89 17.49
CA GLU A 297 4.33 11.43 18.09
C GLU A 297 4.12 10.12 18.84
N LYS A 298 3.03 10.01 19.62
CA LYS A 298 2.66 8.74 20.27
C LYS A 298 2.44 7.61 19.26
N ASP A 299 1.76 7.90 18.15
CA ASP A 299 1.54 6.92 17.08
C ASP A 299 2.86 6.57 16.35
N TYR A 300 3.76 7.55 16.21
CA TYR A 300 5.08 7.36 15.64
C TYR A 300 5.96 6.48 16.52
N ASP A 301 5.99 6.72 17.83
CA ASP A 301 6.73 5.92 18.79
C ASP A 301 6.31 4.45 18.77
N ALA A 302 5.00 4.19 18.70
CA ALA A 302 4.48 2.83 18.55
C ALA A 302 4.88 2.17 17.21
N MET A 303 5.08 2.98 16.17
CA MET A 303 5.48 2.51 14.84
C MET A 303 7.00 2.24 14.74
N LYS A 304 7.84 2.82 15.60
CA LYS A 304 9.32 2.67 15.54
C LYS A 304 9.78 1.23 15.53
N GLU A 305 9.02 0.32 16.15
CA GLU A 305 9.28 -1.12 16.11
C GLU A 305 9.27 -1.73 14.69
N MET A 306 8.65 -1.07 13.71
CA MET A 306 8.67 -1.47 12.29
C MET A 306 9.87 -0.95 11.52
N ILE A 307 10.60 0.03 12.03
CA ILE A 307 11.68 0.71 11.30
C ILE A 307 12.96 -0.10 11.43
N TYR A 308 13.60 -0.33 10.29
CA TYR A 308 14.93 -0.91 10.18
C TYR A 308 15.95 0.23 10.07
N GLY A 309 17.17 0.02 10.58
CA GLY A 309 18.25 0.99 10.41
C GLY A 309 18.13 2.21 11.32
N GLU A 310 18.51 3.38 10.79
CA GLU A 310 18.48 4.64 11.53
C GLU A 310 17.04 5.17 11.61
N THR A 311 16.55 5.37 12.84
CA THR A 311 15.21 5.89 13.09
C THR A 311 15.28 7.40 13.32
N PRO A 312 14.75 8.25 12.43
CA PRO A 312 14.73 9.69 12.62
C PRO A 312 13.87 10.08 13.83
N SER A 313 14.15 11.22 14.44
CA SER A 313 13.28 11.78 15.48
C SER A 313 12.01 12.37 14.87
N PHE A 314 10.96 12.46 15.68
CA PHE A 314 9.71 13.09 15.27
C PHE A 314 9.91 14.55 14.86
N ASP A 315 10.74 15.29 15.59
CA ASP A 315 11.09 16.67 15.30
C ASP A 315 11.83 16.82 13.96
N GLU A 316 12.73 15.89 13.63
CA GLU A 316 13.42 15.86 12.33
C GLU A 316 12.45 15.63 11.18
N ILE A 317 11.51 14.68 11.32
CA ILE A 317 10.45 14.43 10.34
C ILE A 317 9.62 15.71 10.15
N MET A 318 9.12 16.31 11.23
CA MET A 318 8.26 17.49 11.15
C MET A 318 8.97 18.69 10.54
N LYS A 319 10.23 18.94 10.93
CA LYS A 319 11.05 20.01 10.35
C LYS A 319 11.29 19.82 8.86
N SER A 320 11.60 18.61 8.42
CA SER A 320 11.79 18.29 7.00
C SER A 320 10.50 18.50 6.21
N LEU A 321 9.36 18.02 6.74
CA LEU A 321 8.05 18.21 6.11
C LEU A 321 7.62 19.68 6.05
N THR A 322 7.97 20.51 7.05
CA THR A 322 7.77 21.97 6.97
C THR A 322 8.55 22.59 5.80
N ASN A 323 9.81 22.21 5.61
CA ASN A 323 10.60 22.70 4.48
C ASN A 323 10.00 22.23 3.15
N LEU A 324 9.61 20.96 3.07
CA LEU A 324 8.98 20.39 1.89
C LEU A 324 7.66 21.08 1.55
N GLU A 325 6.83 21.42 2.54
CA GLU A 325 5.59 22.16 2.37
C GLU A 325 5.84 23.51 1.70
N ASN A 326 6.85 24.25 2.16
CA ASN A 326 7.26 25.52 1.56
C ASN A 326 7.72 25.31 0.10
N GLU A 327 8.52 24.29 -0.17
CA GLU A 327 8.98 23.98 -1.53
C GLU A 327 7.86 23.59 -2.51
N ILE A 328 6.84 22.89 -2.03
CA ILE A 328 5.68 22.52 -2.84
C ILE A 328 4.84 23.76 -3.19
N ASN A 329 4.71 24.70 -2.25
CA ASN A 329 3.86 25.89 -2.39
C ASN A 329 4.53 27.07 -3.08
N MET A 330 5.86 27.05 -3.28
CA MET A 330 6.58 27.92 -4.22
C MET A 330 6.19 27.57 -5.66
#